data_AF-A0A396Z0G5-F1
#
_entry.id   AF-A0A396Z0G5-F1
#
_cell.length_a   1.000
_cell.length_b   1.000
_cell.length_c   1.000
_cell.angle_alpha   90.00
_cell.angle_beta   90.00
_cell.angle_gamma   90.00
#
_symmetry.space_group_name_H-M   'P 1'
#
loop_
_entity.id
_entity.type
_entity.pdbx_description
1 polymer ?
#
loop_
_entity_poly.entity_id
_entity_poly.type
_entity_poly.pdbx_seq_one_letter_code
_entity_poly.pdbx_strand_id
1 'polypeptide(L)'
;MKKKNQNLLNLPQDLVEDLSVGRRIETHSQGWFDLASVPEIHFSSVRIGPFKKEEDGQYYTNSAGLIKISEAYDEDPEILVWLPRLQLYGTWDSSHDELHIFPNQTWTSMKSDLVPFIEAQWESYKGENKIACSTLEGPDEYSDAFDFITYGLKETVDKISDEKLTEFLNKHETGILNHPNVSSLDHAYFALAKVYFRLGKMDPSQEELWKEKCLRILNFYPEDAFHHEREAAEICAWVSADFGFKTFQNLLKKDKRQPEYSGGASLISALLLYHPNQWESILEISKIQRYTIGVLRSVETAKNWALTVVNDPLSAKLKQNPNAMETISKLVIQIHEFVLSSTDGFFSEQDIHKIRHQKIVDRLVQGWELIKKKEYSKVEEMLSSIFSEYPEDAEALFLDARLHWLKSGSPKEGMKRAEKNLLLAASGDSAGRSRLYNLIGCALDETGKLEESIQFFQKAEKLSPEESIYPANIAEIFWKLGNSSSAARYAKKAKSLGNKSEIVETIFQATRSSSQK
;
A
#
# COMPACT_ATOMS: atom_id res chain seq x y z
N MET A 1 33.20 -3.88 3.37
CA MET A 1 34.07 -5.09 3.31
C MET A 1 34.30 -5.82 4.65
N LYS A 2 33.75 -5.39 5.80
CA LYS A 2 33.91 -6.11 7.10
C LYS A 2 32.81 -7.14 7.46
N LYS A 3 31.65 -7.15 6.77
CA LYS A 3 30.53 -8.08 7.06
C LYS A 3 30.77 -9.54 6.63
N LYS A 4 31.63 -9.79 5.63
CA LYS A 4 31.84 -11.15 5.08
C LYS A 4 32.59 -12.10 6.02
N ASN A 5 33.37 -11.60 6.98
CA ASN A 5 34.32 -12.41 7.74
C ASN A 5 33.83 -12.96 9.10
N GLN A 6 32.69 -12.52 9.65
CA GLN A 6 32.20 -13.08 10.93
C GLN A 6 31.34 -14.34 10.75
N ASN A 7 30.59 -14.48 9.66
CA ASN A 7 29.77 -15.66 9.41
C ASN A 7 30.57 -16.87 8.91
N LEU A 8 31.69 -16.64 8.21
CA LEU A 8 32.63 -17.68 7.77
C LEU A 8 33.35 -18.40 8.92
N LEU A 9 33.45 -17.76 10.10
CA LEU A 9 34.17 -18.31 11.26
C LEU A 9 33.44 -19.44 11.99
N ASN A 10 32.18 -19.70 11.62
CA ASN A 10 31.31 -20.67 12.28
C ASN A 10 30.94 -21.86 11.39
N LEU A 11 31.56 -22.01 10.21
CA LEU A 11 31.38 -23.17 9.35
C LEU A 11 32.45 -24.24 9.66
N PRO A 12 32.12 -25.55 9.63
CA PRO A 12 33.10 -26.61 9.78
C PRO A 12 34.18 -26.54 8.69
N GLN A 13 35.43 -26.78 9.06
CA GLN A 13 36.56 -26.64 8.12
C GLN A 13 36.44 -27.61 6.94
N ASP A 14 36.00 -28.84 7.18
CA ASP A 14 35.81 -29.87 6.17
C ASP A 14 34.68 -29.53 5.17
N LEU A 15 33.64 -28.82 5.62
CA LEU A 15 32.62 -28.21 4.75
C LEU A 15 33.22 -27.15 3.83
N VAL A 16 34.01 -26.22 4.39
CA VAL A 16 34.59 -25.10 3.65
C VAL A 16 35.59 -25.58 2.58
N GLU A 17 36.39 -26.59 2.91
CA GLU A 17 37.37 -27.17 1.97
C GLU A 17 36.68 -27.85 0.77
N ASP A 18 35.54 -28.50 0.99
CA ASP A 18 34.80 -29.23 -0.06
C ASP A 18 33.93 -28.29 -0.92
N LEU A 19 33.20 -27.35 -0.32
CA LEU A 19 32.26 -26.46 -1.00
C LEU A 19 32.92 -25.20 -1.60
N SER A 20 34.19 -25.28 -1.96
CA SER A 20 34.86 -24.23 -2.74
C SER A 20 34.20 -24.03 -4.12
N VAL A 21 33.57 -25.08 -4.66
CA VAL A 21 32.72 -25.07 -5.86
C VAL A 21 31.43 -25.84 -5.53
N GLY A 22 30.27 -25.27 -5.84
CA GLY A 22 28.98 -25.95 -5.70
C GLY A 22 28.85 -27.15 -6.65
N ARG A 23 27.90 -28.05 -6.38
CA ARG A 23 27.61 -29.20 -7.26
C ARG A 23 26.13 -29.58 -7.20
N ARG A 24 25.64 -30.19 -8.28
CA ARG A 24 24.28 -30.74 -8.37
C ARG A 24 24.20 -32.12 -7.71
N ILE A 25 23.11 -32.36 -7.00
CA ILE A 25 22.73 -33.63 -6.40
C ILE A 25 21.38 -34.04 -7.01
N GLU A 26 21.32 -35.23 -7.60
CA GLU A 26 20.08 -35.83 -8.08
C GLU A 26 19.50 -36.71 -6.97
N THR A 27 18.24 -36.49 -6.60
CA THR A 27 17.54 -37.27 -5.56
C THR A 27 16.60 -38.30 -6.18
N HIS A 28 16.03 -39.18 -5.35
CA HIS A 28 15.13 -40.23 -5.83
C HIS A 28 13.69 -39.75 -6.03
N SER A 29 13.26 -38.76 -5.24
CA SER A 29 11.86 -38.38 -5.13
C SER A 29 11.58 -36.89 -5.34
N GLN A 30 12.57 -36.01 -5.17
CA GLN A 30 12.38 -34.55 -5.16
C GLN A 30 13.13 -33.82 -6.28
N GLY A 31 13.61 -34.55 -7.30
CA GLY A 31 14.35 -33.95 -8.42
C GLY A 31 15.79 -33.62 -8.05
N TRP A 32 16.33 -32.53 -8.59
CA TRP A 32 17.70 -32.09 -8.33
C TRP A 32 17.81 -30.91 -7.37
N PHE A 33 18.95 -30.84 -6.67
CA PHE A 33 19.34 -29.76 -5.75
C PHE A 33 20.75 -29.29 -6.08
N ASP A 34 20.97 -27.98 -6.21
CA ASP A 34 22.32 -27.43 -6.33
C ASP A 34 22.82 -27.00 -4.95
N LEU A 35 23.95 -27.55 -4.53
CA LEU A 35 24.65 -27.11 -3.33
C LEU A 35 25.23 -25.71 -3.52
N ALA A 36 25.09 -24.88 -2.49
CA ALA A 36 25.75 -23.60 -2.39
C ALA A 36 27.27 -23.77 -2.31
N SER A 37 28.01 -22.96 -3.07
CA SER A 37 29.42 -22.73 -2.75
C SER A 37 29.54 -21.87 -1.47
N VAL A 38 30.70 -21.86 -0.82
CA VAL A 38 30.93 -21.08 0.42
C VAL A 38 30.47 -19.60 0.32
N PRO A 39 30.71 -18.85 -0.78
CA PRO A 39 30.20 -17.48 -0.93
C PRO A 39 28.68 -17.37 -1.11
N GLU A 40 28.00 -18.47 -1.44
CA GLU A 40 26.56 -18.57 -1.71
C GLU A 40 25.78 -19.14 -0.51
N ILE A 41 26.46 -19.60 0.55
CA ILE A 41 25.80 -20.10 1.77
C ILE A 41 24.87 -19.02 2.34
N HIS A 42 23.62 -19.42 2.55
CA HIS A 42 22.59 -18.55 3.09
C HIS A 42 22.63 -18.57 4.61
N PHE A 43 22.96 -17.43 5.24
CA PHE A 43 22.93 -17.32 6.70
C PHE A 43 21.61 -16.72 7.16
N SER A 44 20.86 -17.47 7.97
CA SER A 44 19.53 -17.11 8.42
C SER A 44 19.30 -17.63 9.85
N SER A 45 18.04 -17.89 10.21
CA SER A 45 17.66 -18.57 11.43
C SER A 45 16.46 -19.47 11.17
N VAL A 46 16.48 -20.64 11.78
CA VAL A 46 15.35 -21.57 11.80
C VAL A 46 14.56 -21.37 13.08
N ARG A 47 13.25 -21.61 13.03
CA ARG A 47 12.37 -21.57 14.19
C ARG A 47 11.78 -22.94 14.48
N ILE A 48 11.58 -23.23 15.77
CA ILE A 48 10.96 -24.46 16.23
C ILE A 48 9.92 -24.19 17.31
N GLY A 49 8.99 -25.13 17.44
CA GLY A 49 7.87 -25.03 18.39
C GLY A 49 6.83 -23.99 17.97
N PRO A 50 5.94 -23.56 18.88
CA PRO A 50 5.90 -23.91 20.31
C PRO A 50 5.63 -25.40 20.54
N PHE A 51 6.21 -25.96 21.60
CA PHE A 51 6.05 -27.38 21.96
C PHE A 51 4.94 -27.59 22.98
N LYS A 52 4.65 -26.56 23.79
CA LYS A 52 3.60 -26.59 24.82
C LYS A 52 2.57 -25.50 24.54
N LYS A 53 1.30 -25.76 24.90
CA LYS A 53 0.20 -24.79 24.67
C LYS A 53 0.37 -23.51 25.48
N GLU A 54 1.11 -23.57 26.58
CA GLU A 54 1.37 -22.44 27.47
C GLU A 54 2.51 -21.54 26.98
N GLU A 55 3.28 -21.97 25.97
CA GLU A 55 4.36 -21.17 25.39
C GLU A 55 3.79 -20.07 24.49
N ASP A 56 4.02 -18.82 24.89
CA ASP A 56 3.60 -17.62 24.15
C ASP A 56 4.74 -17.09 23.27
N GLY A 57 5.35 -17.96 22.46
CA GLY A 57 6.48 -17.61 21.62
C GLY A 57 7.07 -18.79 20.89
N GLN A 58 8.18 -18.53 20.18
CA GLN A 58 8.91 -19.52 19.41
C GLN A 58 10.40 -19.48 19.72
N TYR A 59 11.06 -20.61 19.51
CA TYR A 59 12.51 -20.74 19.67
C TYR A 59 13.19 -20.55 18.33
N TYR A 60 14.25 -19.74 18.31
CA TYR A 60 15.02 -19.45 17.12
C TYR A 60 16.49 -19.83 17.33
N THR A 61 17.13 -20.36 16.29
CA THR A 61 18.58 -20.60 16.28
C THR A 61 19.16 -20.25 14.92
N ASN A 62 20.43 -19.84 14.89
CA ASN A 62 21.10 -19.46 13.65
C ASN A 62 21.33 -20.69 12.76
N SER A 63 21.19 -20.49 11.45
CA SER A 63 21.44 -21.53 10.46
C SER A 63 22.34 -21.02 9.32
N ALA A 64 23.06 -21.95 8.73
CA ALA A 64 23.76 -21.79 7.47
C ALA A 64 23.18 -22.81 6.47
N GLY A 65 22.31 -22.33 5.58
CA GLY A 65 21.69 -23.12 4.54
C GLY A 65 22.68 -23.47 3.42
N LEU A 66 22.71 -24.74 3.07
CA LEU A 66 23.70 -25.35 2.17
C LEU A 66 23.12 -25.64 0.79
N ILE A 67 21.80 -25.52 0.61
CA ILE A 67 21.15 -25.58 -0.70
C ILE A 67 21.09 -24.17 -1.30
N LYS A 68 21.39 -24.04 -2.59
CA LYS A 68 21.26 -22.78 -3.32
C LYS A 68 19.90 -22.67 -3.99
N ILE A 69 19.54 -23.71 -4.74
CA ILE A 69 18.29 -23.80 -5.49
C ILE A 69 17.95 -25.27 -5.71
N SER A 70 16.67 -25.56 -5.88
CA SER A 70 16.15 -26.89 -6.17
C SER A 70 15.15 -26.87 -7.32
N GLU A 71 14.89 -28.04 -7.91
CA GLU A 71 13.90 -28.20 -8.99
C GLU A 71 12.47 -27.96 -8.51
N ALA A 72 12.14 -28.46 -7.32
CA ALA A 72 10.77 -28.48 -6.82
C ALA A 72 10.41 -27.29 -5.92
N TYR A 73 11.40 -26.66 -5.27
CA TYR A 73 11.18 -25.65 -4.21
C TYR A 73 11.88 -24.32 -4.47
N ASP A 74 12.51 -24.13 -5.64
CA ASP A 74 13.32 -22.95 -5.96
C ASP A 74 14.39 -22.68 -4.85
N GLU A 75 14.53 -21.45 -4.38
CA GLU A 75 15.47 -21.05 -3.31
C GLU A 75 14.94 -21.46 -1.93
N ASP A 76 15.25 -22.69 -1.53
CA ASP A 76 14.96 -23.21 -0.18
C ASP A 76 16.26 -23.71 0.48
N PRO A 77 17.07 -22.78 1.02
CA PRO A 77 18.40 -23.09 1.50
C PRO A 77 18.40 -23.94 2.77
N GLU A 78 17.30 -23.98 3.51
CA GLU A 78 17.18 -24.67 4.79
C GLU A 78 16.87 -26.19 4.70
N ILE A 79 16.66 -26.71 3.49
CA ILE A 79 16.52 -28.16 3.24
C ILE A 79 17.74 -28.95 3.74
N LEU A 80 18.92 -28.36 3.72
CA LEU A 80 20.11 -28.88 4.38
C LEU A 80 20.86 -27.74 5.06
N VAL A 81 20.99 -27.80 6.38
CA VAL A 81 21.57 -26.72 7.19
C VAL A 81 22.74 -27.20 8.05
N TRP A 82 23.67 -26.29 8.28
CA TRP A 82 24.55 -26.32 9.44
C TRP A 82 24.01 -25.39 10.53
N LEU A 83 24.01 -25.85 11.78
CA LEU A 83 23.49 -25.14 12.95
C LEU A 83 24.64 -24.78 13.90
N PRO A 84 25.22 -23.58 13.82
CA PRO A 84 26.44 -23.25 14.57
C PRO A 84 26.33 -23.35 16.08
N ARG A 85 25.16 -23.05 16.66
CA ARG A 85 24.98 -23.11 18.12
C ARG A 85 24.78 -24.54 18.63
N LEU A 86 24.28 -25.42 17.78
CA LEU A 86 24.10 -26.85 18.08
C LEU A 86 25.35 -27.66 17.69
N GLN A 87 26.19 -27.13 16.80
CA GLN A 87 27.33 -27.83 16.19
C GLN A 87 26.89 -29.12 15.45
N LEU A 88 25.75 -29.04 14.76
CA LEU A 88 25.13 -30.18 14.07
C LEU A 88 24.65 -29.78 12.67
N TYR A 89 24.56 -30.78 11.80
CA TYR A 89 23.81 -30.69 10.55
C TYR A 89 22.35 -31.10 10.76
N GLY A 90 21.47 -30.61 9.90
CA GLY A 90 20.05 -30.97 9.92
C GLY A 90 19.31 -30.55 8.67
N THR A 91 18.00 -30.71 8.72
CA THR A 91 17.02 -30.22 7.74
C THR A 91 15.86 -29.58 8.48
N TRP A 92 15.33 -28.47 7.96
CA TRP A 92 14.25 -27.72 8.60
C TRP A 92 12.99 -27.72 7.74
N ASP A 93 11.92 -28.30 8.28
CA ASP A 93 10.59 -28.21 7.69
C ASP A 93 9.90 -26.92 8.12
N SER A 94 10.00 -25.91 7.25
CA SER A 94 9.38 -24.60 7.48
C SER A 94 7.84 -24.63 7.51
N SER A 95 7.21 -25.70 6.99
CA SER A 95 5.75 -25.84 6.97
C SER A 95 5.18 -26.35 8.29
N HIS A 96 5.98 -27.12 9.05
CA HIS A 96 5.63 -27.65 10.36
C HIS A 96 6.44 -27.04 11.51
N ASP A 97 7.38 -26.13 11.21
CA ASP A 97 8.35 -25.57 12.16
C ASP A 97 9.15 -26.67 12.89
N GLU A 98 9.50 -27.75 12.16
CA GLU A 98 10.22 -28.91 12.69
C GLU A 98 11.69 -28.89 12.25
N LEU A 99 12.60 -29.09 13.21
CA LEU A 99 14.02 -29.22 12.92
C LEU A 99 14.46 -30.66 13.15
N HIS A 100 14.87 -31.32 12.09
CA HIS A 100 15.44 -32.65 12.14
C HIS A 100 16.96 -32.55 12.15
N ILE A 101 17.61 -33.06 13.20
CA ILE A 101 19.06 -33.04 13.34
C ILE A 101 19.67 -34.39 12.94
N PHE A 102 20.95 -34.36 12.56
CA PHE A 102 21.75 -35.54 12.22
C PHE A 102 22.87 -35.76 13.24
N PRO A 103 22.60 -36.50 14.34
CA PRO A 103 23.59 -36.73 15.39
C PRO A 103 24.83 -37.47 14.88
N ASN A 104 25.99 -37.11 15.43
CA ASN A 104 27.28 -37.75 15.16
C ASN A 104 27.74 -37.70 13.68
N GLN A 105 27.20 -36.77 12.88
CA GLN A 105 27.63 -36.57 11.49
C GLN A 105 28.60 -35.40 11.36
N THR A 106 29.59 -35.55 10.47
CA THR A 106 30.46 -34.48 9.97
C THR A 106 30.27 -34.30 8.46
N TRP A 107 30.69 -33.17 7.90
CA TRP A 107 30.64 -33.00 6.45
C TRP A 107 31.41 -34.12 5.74
N THR A 108 32.58 -34.49 6.27
CA THR A 108 33.39 -35.58 5.72
C THR A 108 32.64 -36.91 5.66
N SER A 109 31.81 -37.22 6.66
CA SER A 109 30.97 -38.43 6.63
C SER A 109 29.80 -38.34 5.66
N MET A 110 29.24 -37.14 5.46
CA MET A 110 28.03 -36.94 4.65
C MET A 110 28.34 -36.76 3.16
N LYS A 111 29.44 -36.10 2.80
CA LYS A 111 29.67 -35.55 1.45
C LYS A 111 29.74 -36.57 0.32
N SER A 112 30.02 -37.84 0.63
CA SER A 112 30.07 -38.92 -0.36
C SER A 112 28.69 -39.35 -0.85
N ASP A 113 27.65 -39.14 -0.04
CA ASP A 113 26.25 -39.37 -0.41
C ASP A 113 25.33 -38.48 0.43
N LEU A 114 24.87 -37.38 -0.16
CA LEU A 114 24.03 -36.38 0.51
C LEU A 114 22.54 -36.63 0.33
N VAL A 115 22.15 -37.57 -0.54
CA VAL A 115 20.73 -37.83 -0.86
C VAL A 115 19.92 -38.20 0.39
N PRO A 116 20.38 -39.09 1.28
CA PRO A 116 19.62 -39.45 2.48
C PRO A 116 19.39 -38.29 3.45
N PHE A 117 20.29 -37.30 3.47
CA PHE A 117 20.19 -36.14 4.36
C PHE A 117 19.27 -35.06 3.80
N ILE A 118 19.32 -34.83 2.49
CA ILE A 118 18.40 -33.92 1.80
C ILE A 118 16.97 -34.47 1.87
N GLU A 119 16.80 -35.75 1.59
CA GLU A 119 15.46 -36.36 1.56
C GLU A 119 14.87 -36.66 2.96
N ALA A 120 15.65 -36.45 4.03
CA ALA A 120 15.25 -36.77 5.41
C ALA A 120 13.97 -36.05 5.85
N GLN A 121 13.71 -34.86 5.31
CA GLN A 121 12.52 -34.05 5.62
C GLN A 121 11.21 -34.74 5.23
N TRP A 122 11.21 -35.60 4.21
CA TRP A 122 9.99 -36.23 3.68
C TRP A 122 9.79 -37.68 4.13
N GLU A 123 10.52 -38.13 5.16
CA GLU A 123 10.49 -39.50 5.68
C GLU A 123 10.67 -40.61 4.60
N SER A 124 11.29 -40.27 3.47
CA SER A 124 11.27 -41.12 2.27
C SER A 124 12.33 -42.24 2.28
N TYR A 125 13.27 -42.22 3.23
CA TYR A 125 14.32 -43.23 3.33
C TYR A 125 13.92 -44.43 4.23
N LYS A 126 13.65 -45.58 3.59
CA LYS A 126 13.42 -46.89 4.23
C LYS A 126 14.47 -47.90 3.74
N GLY A 127 15.01 -48.74 4.62
CA GLY A 127 15.93 -49.84 4.26
C GLY A 127 17.36 -49.68 4.81
N GLU A 128 18.34 -50.29 4.13
CA GLU A 128 19.76 -50.39 4.56
C GLU A 128 20.51 -49.04 4.61
N ASN A 129 19.99 -48.00 3.96
CA ASN A 129 20.58 -46.66 3.88
C ASN A 129 19.93 -45.65 4.86
N LYS A 130 19.22 -46.13 5.89
CA LYS A 130 18.58 -45.25 6.89
C LYS A 130 19.63 -44.51 7.71
N ILE A 131 19.62 -43.18 7.65
CA ILE A 131 20.47 -42.34 8.50
C ILE A 131 19.87 -42.16 9.90
N ALA A 132 20.74 -41.91 10.88
CA ALA A 132 20.29 -41.46 12.20
C ALA A 132 19.79 -40.02 12.09
N CYS A 133 18.48 -39.84 12.29
CA CYS A 133 17.78 -38.57 12.22
C CYS A 133 16.83 -38.48 13.42
N SER A 134 16.79 -37.33 14.08
CA SER A 134 15.89 -37.07 15.20
C SER A 134 15.29 -35.68 15.10
N THR A 135 13.97 -35.59 15.23
CA THR A 135 13.26 -34.31 15.33
C THR A 135 13.42 -33.75 16.74
N LEU A 136 13.75 -32.46 16.84
CA LEU A 136 13.80 -31.79 18.14
C LEU A 136 12.39 -31.55 18.67
N GLU A 137 12.10 -32.07 19.86
CA GLU A 137 10.81 -31.90 20.56
C GLU A 137 10.85 -30.76 21.62
N GLY A 138 11.97 -30.06 21.72
CA GLY A 138 12.18 -29.01 22.70
C GLY A 138 13.62 -28.47 22.70
N PRO A 139 13.87 -27.34 23.37
CA PRO A 139 15.22 -26.79 23.50
C PRO A 139 16.06 -27.51 24.57
N ASP A 140 15.48 -28.40 25.39
CA ASP A 140 16.10 -28.91 26.63
C ASP A 140 17.46 -29.57 26.42
N GLU A 141 17.65 -30.31 25.32
CA GLU A 141 18.94 -30.95 24.98
C GLU A 141 20.03 -29.92 24.59
N TYR A 142 19.61 -28.75 24.10
CA TYR A 142 20.47 -27.69 23.57
C TYR A 142 20.03 -26.31 24.08
N SER A 143 19.84 -26.16 25.40
CA SER A 143 19.17 -24.99 25.98
C SER A 143 19.82 -23.65 25.64
N ASP A 144 21.15 -23.63 25.54
CA ASP A 144 21.94 -22.43 25.22
C ASP A 144 21.99 -22.14 23.71
N ALA A 145 21.42 -23.01 22.88
CA ALA A 145 21.48 -22.90 21.43
C ALA A 145 20.28 -22.17 20.81
N PHE A 146 19.27 -21.82 21.61
CA PHE A 146 18.04 -21.18 21.15
C PHE A 146 17.78 -19.86 21.88
N ASP A 147 17.22 -18.89 21.17
CA ASP A 147 16.61 -17.69 21.74
C ASP A 147 15.08 -17.83 21.68
N PHE A 148 14.41 -17.65 22.82
CA PHE A 148 12.95 -17.66 22.87
C PHE A 148 12.39 -16.26 22.61
N ILE A 149 11.63 -16.11 21.53
CA ILE A 149 11.02 -14.84 21.11
C ILE A 149 9.51 -14.91 21.35
N THR A 150 9.04 -14.04 22.26
CA THR A 150 7.63 -13.95 22.64
C THR A 150 6.77 -13.41 21.49
N TYR A 151 5.54 -13.89 21.37
CA TYR A 151 4.55 -13.32 20.46
C TYR A 151 4.01 -11.96 20.96
N GLY A 152 3.29 -11.23 20.11
CA GLY A 152 2.55 -10.03 20.51
C GLY A 152 3.41 -8.87 21.04
N LEU A 153 4.71 -8.82 20.69
CA LEU A 153 5.62 -7.78 21.18
C LEU A 153 5.22 -6.38 20.69
N LYS A 154 4.66 -6.26 19.49
CA LYS A 154 4.17 -4.99 18.94
C LYS A 154 3.07 -4.40 19.84
N GLU A 155 2.03 -5.20 20.13
CA GLU A 155 0.89 -4.82 20.97
C GLU A 155 1.31 -4.59 22.42
N THR A 156 2.32 -5.33 22.89
CA THR A 156 2.93 -5.12 24.20
C THR A 156 3.52 -3.71 24.26
N VAL A 157 4.39 -3.35 23.31
CA VAL A 157 5.04 -2.03 23.28
C VAL A 157 4.04 -0.88 23.15
N ASP A 158 2.88 -1.09 22.50
CA ASP A 158 1.80 -0.09 22.45
C ASP A 158 1.19 0.23 23.82
N LYS A 159 1.25 -0.71 24.77
CA LYS A 159 0.60 -0.60 26.08
C LYS A 159 1.58 -0.35 27.22
N ILE A 160 2.88 -0.61 27.06
CA ILE A 160 3.86 -0.39 28.12
C ILE A 160 4.11 1.12 28.34
N SER A 161 4.27 1.50 29.59
CA SER A 161 4.68 2.85 29.98
C SER A 161 6.17 3.08 29.69
N ASP A 162 6.58 4.35 29.62
CA ASP A 162 7.95 4.73 29.29
C ASP A 162 8.98 4.21 30.32
N GLU A 163 8.60 4.07 31.59
CA GLU A 163 9.49 3.58 32.66
C GLU A 163 9.87 2.10 32.51
N LYS A 164 9.08 1.32 31.75
CA LYS A 164 9.30 -0.12 31.52
C LYS A 164 10.06 -0.44 30.25
N LEU A 165 10.44 0.57 29.46
CA LEU A 165 11.12 0.38 28.17
C LEU A 165 12.50 -0.30 28.33
N THR A 166 13.26 0.06 29.37
CA THR A 166 14.57 -0.57 29.64
C THR A 166 14.41 -2.03 30.07
N GLU A 167 13.39 -2.35 30.87
CA GLU A 167 13.08 -3.74 31.26
C GLU A 167 12.71 -4.58 30.03
N PHE A 168 11.92 -4.02 29.10
CA PHE A 168 11.59 -4.65 27.83
C PHE A 168 12.86 -4.98 27.02
N LEU A 169 13.79 -4.02 26.89
CA LEU A 169 15.06 -4.27 26.19
C LEU A 169 15.89 -5.35 26.87
N ASN A 170 16.05 -5.30 28.20
CA ASN A 170 16.80 -6.30 28.94
C ASN A 170 16.28 -7.72 28.72
N LYS A 171 14.97 -7.87 28.51
CA LYS A 171 14.32 -9.17 28.28
C LYS A 171 14.42 -9.66 26.83
N HIS A 172 14.30 -8.76 25.85
CA HIS A 172 14.04 -9.16 24.46
C HIS A 172 15.12 -8.75 23.46
N GLU A 173 15.94 -7.72 23.76
CA GLU A 173 16.84 -7.10 22.77
C GLU A 173 17.86 -8.09 22.20
N THR A 174 18.60 -8.81 23.06
CA THR A 174 19.66 -9.71 22.63
C THR A 174 19.15 -10.85 21.76
N GLY A 175 18.07 -11.52 22.16
CA GLY A 175 17.50 -12.63 21.40
C GLY A 175 17.06 -12.21 20.00
N ILE A 176 16.36 -11.08 19.87
CA ILE A 176 15.93 -10.58 18.55
C ILE A 176 17.13 -10.15 17.70
N LEU A 177 18.15 -9.51 18.31
CA LEU A 177 19.33 -9.04 17.58
C LEU A 177 20.20 -10.18 17.01
N ASN A 178 20.07 -11.40 17.53
CA ASN A 178 20.76 -12.59 17.02
C ASN A 178 20.18 -13.10 15.71
N HIS A 179 18.97 -12.66 15.32
CA HIS A 179 18.22 -13.19 14.19
C HIS A 179 17.86 -12.10 13.18
N PRO A 180 18.80 -11.60 12.35
CA PRO A 180 18.50 -10.67 11.26
C PRO A 180 17.88 -11.37 10.04
N ASN A 181 17.11 -10.62 9.23
CA ASN A 181 16.54 -11.07 7.95
C ASN A 181 15.53 -12.23 8.05
N VAL A 182 14.85 -12.37 9.20
CA VAL A 182 13.83 -13.40 9.43
C VAL A 182 12.45 -12.77 9.26
N SER A 183 11.71 -13.18 8.23
CA SER A 183 10.39 -12.62 7.89
C SER A 183 9.37 -12.75 9.03
N SER A 184 9.39 -13.86 9.76
CA SER A 184 8.49 -14.10 10.89
C SER A 184 8.74 -13.24 12.12
N LEU A 185 9.85 -12.49 12.16
CA LEU A 185 10.19 -11.58 13.25
C LEU A 185 9.85 -10.11 12.96
N ASP A 186 9.06 -9.83 11.92
CA ASP A 186 8.61 -8.48 11.54
C ASP A 186 8.09 -7.64 12.73
N HIS A 187 7.17 -8.18 13.53
CA HIS A 187 6.55 -7.52 14.68
C HIS A 187 7.56 -7.32 15.81
N ALA A 188 8.50 -8.26 15.98
CA ALA A 188 9.56 -8.16 16.98
C ALA A 188 10.56 -7.05 16.62
N TYR A 189 10.97 -6.98 15.35
CA TYR A 189 11.81 -5.90 14.84
C TYR A 189 11.11 -4.55 15.00
N PHE A 190 9.82 -4.47 14.67
CA PHE A 190 9.06 -3.24 14.83
C PHE A 190 8.92 -2.81 16.29
N ALA A 191 8.68 -3.77 17.19
CA ALA A 191 8.61 -3.51 18.63
C ALA A 191 9.93 -2.89 19.15
N LEU A 192 11.08 -3.45 18.78
CA LEU A 192 12.38 -2.86 19.15
C LEU A 192 12.57 -1.47 18.54
N ALA A 193 12.24 -1.26 17.26
CA ALA A 193 12.33 0.05 16.62
C ALA A 193 11.50 1.12 17.37
N LYS A 194 10.29 0.77 17.82
CA LYS A 194 9.43 1.65 18.63
C LYS A 194 10.03 1.95 19.99
N VAL A 195 10.60 0.96 20.67
CA VAL A 195 11.25 1.16 21.98
C VAL A 195 12.47 2.07 21.84
N TYR A 196 13.34 1.82 20.85
CA TYR A 196 14.49 2.69 20.57
C TYR A 196 14.08 4.12 20.24
N PHE A 197 13.03 4.28 19.42
CA PHE A 197 12.47 5.60 19.12
C PHE A 197 12.01 6.32 20.39
N ARG A 198 11.19 5.67 21.24
CA ARG A 198 10.70 6.27 22.50
C ARG A 198 11.84 6.66 23.44
N LEU A 199 12.81 5.76 23.66
CA LEU A 199 13.97 6.04 24.51
C LEU A 199 14.83 7.18 23.96
N GLY A 200 15.07 7.22 22.65
CA GLY A 200 15.81 8.29 21.99
C GLY A 200 15.11 9.65 22.08
N LYS A 201 13.77 9.68 22.18
CA LYS A 201 13.01 10.92 22.42
C LYS A 201 13.05 11.40 23.86
N MET A 202 13.20 10.48 24.82
CA MET A 202 13.25 10.82 26.25
C MET A 202 14.64 11.31 26.68
N ASP A 203 15.71 10.82 26.05
CA ASP A 203 17.09 11.21 26.37
C ASP A 203 17.82 11.73 25.12
N PRO A 204 17.75 13.05 24.86
CA PRO A 204 18.47 13.68 23.75
C PRO A 204 19.99 13.50 23.78
N SER A 205 20.58 13.24 24.96
CA SER A 205 22.04 13.06 25.07
C SER A 205 22.53 11.75 24.43
N GLN A 206 21.64 10.77 24.30
CA GLN A 206 21.92 9.46 23.69
C GLN A 206 21.14 9.25 22.39
N GLU A 207 20.54 10.29 21.82
CA GLU A 207 19.66 10.17 20.65
C GLU A 207 20.35 9.46 19.47
N GLU A 208 21.60 9.81 19.18
CA GLU A 208 22.36 9.20 18.07
C GLU A 208 22.65 7.70 18.30
N LEU A 209 22.90 7.29 19.53
CA LEU A 209 23.05 5.87 19.88
C LEU A 209 21.75 5.11 19.59
N TRP A 210 20.60 5.68 19.98
CA TRP A 210 19.30 5.06 19.74
C TRP A 210 18.92 5.06 18.26
N LYS A 211 19.28 6.09 17.50
CA LYS A 211 19.14 6.10 16.03
C LYS A 211 19.97 5.00 15.39
N GLU A 212 21.23 4.80 15.81
CA GLU A 212 22.07 3.73 15.27
C GLU A 212 21.46 2.35 15.53
N LYS A 213 21.02 2.09 16.77
CA LYS A 213 20.31 0.84 17.12
C LYS A 213 19.02 0.66 16.30
N CYS A 214 18.23 1.72 16.16
CA CYS A 214 16.99 1.71 15.39
C CYS A 214 17.24 1.46 13.89
N LEU A 215 18.25 2.11 13.31
CA LEU A 215 18.62 1.88 11.92
C LEU A 215 19.09 0.45 11.70
N ARG A 216 19.86 -0.11 12.64
CA ARG A 216 20.29 -1.51 12.57
C ARG A 216 19.09 -2.46 12.51
N ILE A 217 18.12 -2.33 13.41
CA ILE A 217 16.96 -3.23 13.44
C ILE A 217 16.04 -3.03 12.24
N LEU A 218 15.85 -1.79 11.76
CA LEU A 218 15.06 -1.53 10.55
C LEU A 218 15.70 -2.10 9.28
N ASN A 219 17.02 -2.31 9.27
CA ASN A 219 17.71 -3.01 8.18
C ASN A 219 17.70 -4.55 8.32
N PHE A 220 17.03 -5.11 9.33
CA PHE A 220 16.84 -6.56 9.45
C PHE A 220 15.63 -7.05 8.65
N TYR A 221 14.77 -6.16 8.15
CA TYR A 221 13.67 -6.58 7.30
C TYR A 221 14.23 -7.11 5.97
N PRO A 222 13.75 -8.28 5.50
CA PRO A 222 14.00 -8.72 4.14
C PRO A 222 13.57 -7.66 3.11
N GLU A 223 14.12 -7.74 1.90
CA GLU A 223 13.75 -6.82 0.82
C GLU A 223 12.23 -6.86 0.57
N ASP A 224 11.63 -5.68 0.43
CA ASP A 224 10.18 -5.45 0.26
C ASP A 224 9.24 -5.98 1.38
N ALA A 225 9.75 -6.60 2.44
CA ALA A 225 8.95 -7.18 3.54
C ALA A 225 8.47 -6.16 4.59
N PHE A 226 9.02 -4.94 4.60
CA PHE A 226 8.63 -3.90 5.54
C PHE A 226 7.23 -3.36 5.23
N HIS A 227 6.23 -3.59 6.08
CA HIS A 227 4.82 -3.24 5.82
C HIS A 227 4.20 -2.32 6.89
N HIS A 228 5.03 -1.70 7.72
CA HIS A 228 4.62 -0.75 8.76
C HIS A 228 4.76 0.71 8.34
N GLU A 229 4.76 1.03 7.03
CA GLU A 229 5.13 2.37 6.53
C GLU A 229 4.32 3.51 7.16
N ARG A 230 3.04 3.29 7.45
CA ARG A 230 2.17 4.27 8.12
C ARG A 230 2.51 4.45 9.60
N GLU A 231 2.56 3.34 10.35
CA GLU A 231 2.79 3.36 11.81
C GLU A 231 4.24 3.76 12.14
N ALA A 232 5.17 3.38 11.28
CA ALA A 232 6.60 3.65 11.42
C ALA A 232 7.04 4.97 10.81
N ALA A 233 6.15 5.73 10.15
CA ALA A 233 6.55 6.91 9.38
C ALA A 233 7.43 7.89 10.16
N GLU A 234 7.05 8.18 11.41
CA GLU A 234 7.82 9.06 12.27
C GLU A 234 9.19 8.46 12.65
N ILE A 235 9.24 7.14 12.90
CA ILE A 235 10.48 6.41 13.21
C ILE A 235 11.43 6.43 12.00
N CYS A 236 10.90 6.15 10.79
CA CYS A 236 11.67 6.11 9.55
C CYS A 236 12.29 7.48 9.21
N ALA A 237 11.58 8.58 9.48
CA ALA A 237 12.13 9.92 9.29
C ALA A 237 13.09 10.31 10.42
N TRP A 238 12.78 9.96 11.67
CA TRP A 238 13.63 10.26 12.82
C TRP A 238 15.00 9.59 12.73
N VAL A 239 15.05 8.33 12.28
CA VAL A 239 16.29 7.55 12.25
C VAL A 239 17.31 8.13 11.27
N SER A 240 16.87 8.47 10.05
CA SER A 240 17.66 9.22 9.07
C SER A 240 16.78 9.66 7.89
N ALA A 241 17.18 10.73 7.20
CA ALA A 241 16.49 11.17 5.99
C ALA A 241 16.56 10.11 4.89
N ASP A 242 17.73 9.51 4.67
CA ASP A 242 17.95 8.48 3.65
C ASP A 242 17.02 7.27 3.83
N PHE A 243 16.85 6.80 5.08
CA PHE A 243 15.96 5.69 5.36
C PHE A 243 14.49 6.07 5.13
N GLY A 244 14.09 7.28 5.56
CA GLY A 244 12.74 7.81 5.31
C GLY A 244 12.42 7.92 3.82
N PHE A 245 13.32 8.49 3.01
CA PHE A 245 13.15 8.59 1.56
C PHE A 245 13.14 7.22 0.88
N LYS A 246 14.05 6.32 1.25
CA LYS A 246 14.07 4.94 0.72
C LYS A 246 12.77 4.21 1.04
N THR A 247 12.24 4.37 2.26
CA THR A 247 10.96 3.79 2.68
C THR A 247 9.82 4.35 1.83
N PHE A 248 9.79 5.67 1.62
CA PHE A 248 8.77 6.30 0.79
C PHE A 248 8.84 5.84 -0.68
N GLN A 249 10.04 5.73 -1.26
CA GLN A 249 10.21 5.20 -2.61
C GLN A 249 9.78 3.72 -2.70
N ASN A 250 10.13 2.89 -1.73
CA ASN A 250 9.72 1.48 -1.70
C ASN A 250 8.20 1.35 -1.56
N LEU A 251 7.55 2.20 -0.76
CA LEU A 251 6.09 2.25 -0.69
C LEU A 251 5.46 2.57 -2.06
N LEU A 252 6.02 3.52 -2.80
CA LEU A 252 5.55 3.89 -4.14
C LEU A 252 5.80 2.79 -5.18
N LYS A 253 6.89 2.01 -5.03
CA LYS A 253 7.18 0.84 -5.90
C LYS A 253 6.17 -0.29 -5.76
N LYS A 254 5.61 -0.49 -4.57
CA LYS A 254 4.65 -1.57 -4.29
C LYS A 254 3.32 -1.44 -5.06
N ASP A 255 3.16 -0.41 -5.90
CA ASP A 255 2.00 -0.12 -6.76
C ASP A 255 0.65 -0.27 -6.04
N LYS A 256 0.61 0.12 -4.76
CA LYS A 256 -0.65 0.17 -4.01
C LYS A 256 -1.53 1.25 -4.66
N ARG A 257 -2.80 0.95 -4.92
CA ARG A 257 -3.77 1.91 -5.55
C ARG A 257 -3.86 3.26 -4.84
N GLN A 258 -3.53 3.32 -3.54
CA GLN A 258 -3.63 4.51 -2.68
C GLN A 258 -2.42 4.58 -1.72
N PRO A 259 -1.23 4.97 -2.22
CA PRO A 259 -0.03 5.09 -1.39
C PRO A 259 -0.20 6.12 -0.26
N GLU A 260 -1.02 7.15 -0.47
CA GLU A 260 -1.31 8.21 0.51
C GLU A 260 -1.85 7.65 1.83
N TYR A 261 -2.74 6.65 1.76
CA TYR A 261 -3.37 6.02 2.94
C TYR A 261 -2.55 4.86 3.50
N SER A 262 -1.62 4.32 2.71
CA SER A 262 -0.74 3.22 3.09
C SER A 262 0.51 3.67 3.86
N GLY A 263 0.67 4.98 4.07
CA GLY A 263 1.80 5.57 4.81
C GLY A 263 2.47 6.73 4.09
N GLY A 264 2.14 6.99 2.82
CA GLY A 264 2.77 8.05 2.03
C GLY A 264 2.55 9.43 2.64
N ALA A 265 1.32 9.76 3.04
CA ALA A 265 1.02 11.02 3.71
C ALA A 265 1.75 11.15 5.06
N SER A 266 1.81 10.06 5.84
CA SER A 266 2.53 10.04 7.12
C SER A 266 4.05 10.21 6.92
N LEU A 267 4.66 9.54 5.94
CA LEU A 267 6.08 9.66 5.63
C LEU A 267 6.44 11.07 5.15
N ILE A 268 5.63 11.67 4.27
CA ILE A 268 5.82 13.07 3.85
C ILE A 268 5.76 14.01 5.06
N SER A 269 4.74 13.85 5.91
CA SER A 269 4.59 14.68 7.13
C SER A 269 5.82 14.55 8.03
N ALA A 270 6.29 13.33 8.28
CA ALA A 270 7.45 13.08 9.10
C ALA A 270 8.75 13.63 8.48
N LEU A 271 8.99 13.41 7.19
CA LEU A 271 10.17 13.92 6.48
C LEU A 271 10.26 15.45 6.54
N LEU A 272 9.13 16.15 6.35
CA LEU A 272 9.09 17.62 6.44
C LEU A 272 9.31 18.14 7.87
N LEU A 273 8.88 17.40 8.89
CA LEU A 273 9.08 17.76 10.30
C LEU A 273 10.51 17.52 10.77
N TYR A 274 11.13 16.42 10.35
CA TYR A 274 12.45 15.99 10.80
C TYR A 274 13.59 16.53 9.95
N HIS A 275 13.36 16.67 8.64
CA HIS A 275 14.37 17.09 7.65
C HIS A 275 13.85 18.23 6.77
N PRO A 276 13.48 19.38 7.36
CA PRO A 276 12.85 20.49 6.62
C PRO A 276 13.72 21.04 5.48
N ASN A 277 15.05 20.86 5.56
CA ASN A 277 16.01 21.31 4.55
C ASN A 277 16.24 20.31 3.40
N GLN A 278 15.53 19.17 3.37
CA GLN A 278 15.67 18.14 2.34
C GLN A 278 14.37 17.90 1.57
N TRP A 279 13.45 18.87 1.57
CA TRP A 279 12.17 18.76 0.87
C TRP A 279 12.35 18.64 -0.65
N GLU A 280 13.46 19.15 -1.22
CA GLU A 280 13.82 18.99 -2.62
C GLU A 280 13.93 17.51 -3.02
N SER A 281 14.32 16.62 -2.11
CA SER A 281 14.37 15.18 -2.38
C SER A 281 12.98 14.60 -2.67
N ILE A 282 11.92 15.12 -2.02
CA ILE A 282 10.52 14.76 -2.33
C ILE A 282 10.18 15.21 -3.75
N LEU A 283 10.60 16.42 -4.12
CA LEU A 283 10.39 16.95 -5.47
C LEU A 283 11.13 16.11 -6.52
N GLU A 284 12.37 15.70 -6.28
CA GLU A 284 13.11 14.83 -7.21
C GLU A 284 12.43 13.47 -7.38
N ILE A 285 11.91 12.86 -6.30
CA ILE A 285 11.11 11.63 -6.40
C ILE A 285 9.86 11.86 -7.25
N SER A 286 9.19 13.02 -7.08
CA SER A 286 7.98 13.37 -7.83
C SER A 286 8.22 13.52 -9.34
N LYS A 287 9.45 13.83 -9.78
CA LYS A 287 9.80 13.97 -11.20
C LYS A 287 9.90 12.63 -11.94
N ILE A 288 9.92 11.51 -11.22
CA ILE A 288 9.88 10.18 -11.81
C ILE A 288 8.42 9.87 -12.17
N GLN A 289 8.12 9.73 -13.47
CA GLN A 289 6.76 9.57 -14.02
C GLN A 289 5.87 8.60 -13.24
N ARG A 290 6.36 7.38 -12.98
CA ARG A 290 5.61 6.33 -12.26
C ARG A 290 5.26 6.69 -10.81
N TYR A 291 5.96 7.65 -10.22
CA TYR A 291 5.77 8.08 -8.83
C TYR A 291 5.00 9.40 -8.72
N THR A 292 5.01 10.24 -9.75
CA THR A 292 4.49 11.63 -9.68
C THR A 292 3.10 11.72 -9.05
N ILE A 293 2.15 10.92 -9.54
CA ILE A 293 0.76 10.95 -9.03
C ILE A 293 0.67 10.41 -7.60
N GLY A 294 1.44 9.37 -7.26
CA GLY A 294 1.49 8.83 -5.89
C GLY A 294 2.10 9.80 -4.88
N VAL A 295 3.15 10.53 -5.29
CA VAL A 295 3.75 11.60 -4.49
C VAL A 295 2.76 12.75 -4.32
N LEU A 296 2.15 13.22 -5.42
CA LEU A 296 1.16 14.30 -5.37
C LEU A 296 0.03 13.99 -4.40
N ARG A 297 -0.60 12.81 -4.53
CA ARG A 297 -1.68 12.37 -3.62
C ARG A 297 -1.21 12.28 -2.17
N SER A 298 0.01 11.82 -1.93
CA SER A 298 0.59 11.74 -0.58
C SER A 298 0.79 13.13 0.04
N VAL A 299 1.31 14.09 -0.74
CA VAL A 299 1.53 15.47 -0.30
C VAL A 299 0.19 16.19 -0.06
N GLU A 300 -0.77 16.08 -0.98
CA GLU A 300 -2.12 16.65 -0.85
C GLU A 300 -2.85 16.07 0.37
N THR A 301 -2.77 14.76 0.57
CA THR A 301 -3.41 14.08 1.71
C THR A 301 -2.77 14.49 3.03
N ALA A 302 -1.44 14.58 3.10
CA ALA A 302 -0.75 15.06 4.28
C ALA A 302 -1.17 16.50 4.65
N LYS A 303 -1.26 17.40 3.65
CA LYS A 303 -1.77 18.76 3.85
C LYS A 303 -3.21 18.77 4.35
N ASN A 304 -4.08 17.97 3.73
CA ASN A 304 -5.49 17.89 4.11
C ASN A 304 -5.66 17.33 5.53
N TRP A 305 -4.89 16.30 5.90
CA TRP A 305 -4.90 15.74 7.25
C TRP A 305 -4.46 16.75 8.30
N ALA A 306 -3.39 17.50 8.05
CA ALA A 306 -2.97 18.58 8.95
C ALA A 306 -4.07 19.64 9.16
N LEU A 307 -4.88 19.94 8.14
CA LEU A 307 -5.95 20.92 8.24
C LEU A 307 -7.21 20.39 8.94
N THR A 308 -7.55 19.11 8.72
CA THR A 308 -8.89 18.56 9.03
C THR A 308 -8.90 17.47 10.10
N VAL A 309 -7.82 16.72 10.29
CA VAL A 309 -7.77 15.58 11.21
C VAL A 309 -7.32 16.05 12.59
N VAL A 310 -8.21 15.90 13.57
CA VAL A 310 -7.99 16.39 14.94
C VAL A 310 -7.21 15.41 15.82
N ASN A 311 -7.31 14.10 15.53
CA ASN A 311 -6.83 13.04 16.44
C ASN A 311 -5.57 12.28 15.94
N ASP A 312 -4.86 12.81 14.94
CA ASP A 312 -3.61 12.21 14.45
C ASP A 312 -2.41 13.04 14.95
N PRO A 313 -1.53 12.48 15.82
CA PRO A 313 -0.43 13.23 16.44
C PRO A 313 0.54 13.84 15.42
N LEU A 314 0.82 13.13 14.33
CA LEU A 314 1.77 13.59 13.32
C LEU A 314 1.18 14.74 12.49
N SER A 315 -0.09 14.64 12.11
CA SER A 315 -0.84 15.70 11.43
C SER A 315 -0.97 16.94 12.32
N ALA A 316 -1.16 16.76 13.63
CA ALA A 316 -1.17 17.87 14.59
C ALA A 316 0.19 18.57 14.68
N LYS A 317 1.30 17.82 14.72
CA LYS A 317 2.67 18.37 14.66
C LYS A 317 2.90 19.14 13.36
N LEU A 318 2.48 18.58 12.22
CA LEU A 318 2.59 19.23 10.91
C LEU A 318 1.81 20.55 10.89
N LYS A 319 0.56 20.56 11.35
CA LYS A 319 -0.28 21.76 11.45
C LYS A 319 0.35 22.86 12.30
N GLN A 320 1.03 22.49 13.38
CA GLN A 320 1.68 23.42 14.31
C GLN A 320 3.02 23.96 13.80
N ASN A 321 3.54 23.46 12.66
CA ASN A 321 4.81 23.89 12.08
C ASN A 321 4.56 24.72 10.80
N PRO A 322 4.60 26.07 10.88
CA PRO A 322 4.31 26.94 9.72
C PRO A 322 5.25 26.71 8.54
N ASN A 323 6.54 26.49 8.81
CA ASN A 323 7.53 26.26 7.75
C ASN A 323 7.24 24.96 6.99
N ALA A 324 6.88 23.88 7.70
CA ALA A 324 6.49 22.63 7.05
C ALA A 324 5.18 22.78 6.25
N MET A 325 4.22 23.55 6.75
CA MET A 325 2.97 23.86 6.03
C MET A 325 3.16 24.76 4.80
N GLU A 326 4.15 25.64 4.82
CA GLU A 326 4.58 26.41 3.65
C GLU A 326 5.25 25.49 2.63
N THR A 327 6.21 24.68 3.07
CA THR A 327 6.91 23.71 2.21
C THR A 327 5.97 22.71 1.57
N ILE A 328 4.99 22.16 2.30
CA ILE A 328 4.02 21.22 1.72
C ILE A 328 3.15 21.91 0.65
N SER A 329 2.80 23.17 0.84
CA SER A 329 2.05 23.94 -0.15
C SER A 329 2.89 24.24 -1.40
N LYS A 330 4.17 24.57 -1.21
CA LYS A 330 5.15 24.74 -2.29
C LYS A 330 5.33 23.46 -3.09
N LEU A 331 5.43 22.31 -2.43
CA LEU A 331 5.52 20.99 -3.09
C LEU A 331 4.30 20.73 -3.97
N VAL A 332 3.08 20.96 -3.48
CA VAL A 332 1.86 20.79 -4.29
C VAL A 332 1.94 21.64 -5.56
N ILE A 333 2.29 22.92 -5.43
CA ILE A 333 2.38 23.85 -6.57
C ILE A 333 3.41 23.36 -7.59
N GLN A 334 4.63 23.01 -7.15
CA GLN A 334 5.70 22.59 -8.05
C GLN A 334 5.40 21.25 -8.75
N ILE A 335 4.75 20.31 -8.05
CA ILE A 335 4.35 19.05 -8.64
C ILE A 335 3.21 19.27 -9.65
N HIS A 336 2.24 20.14 -9.34
CA HIS A 336 1.21 20.55 -10.30
C HIS A 336 1.81 21.19 -11.55
N GLU A 337 2.75 22.13 -11.39
CA GLU A 337 3.46 22.77 -12.51
C GLU A 337 4.18 21.74 -13.38
N PHE A 338 4.92 20.80 -12.75
CA PHE A 338 5.60 19.72 -13.47
C PHE A 338 4.64 18.86 -14.30
N VAL A 339 3.49 18.47 -13.72
CA VAL A 339 2.48 17.69 -14.44
C VAL A 339 1.90 18.48 -15.62
N LEU A 340 1.59 19.77 -15.42
CA LEU A 340 0.99 20.62 -16.44
C LEU A 340 1.97 21.07 -17.53
N SER A 341 3.26 21.13 -17.25
CA SER A 341 4.31 21.50 -18.23
C SER A 341 4.88 20.30 -18.99
N SER A 342 4.51 19.08 -18.62
CA SER A 342 4.99 17.86 -19.27
C SER A 342 4.41 17.72 -20.68
N THR A 343 5.14 17.01 -21.55
CA THR A 343 4.70 16.78 -22.94
C THR A 343 3.39 15.99 -23.01
N ASP A 344 2.61 16.23 -24.05
CA ASP A 344 1.35 15.52 -24.28
C ASP A 344 1.52 13.99 -24.23
N GLY A 345 0.58 13.32 -23.57
CA GLY A 345 0.59 11.87 -23.38
C GLY A 345 1.50 11.36 -22.26
N PHE A 346 2.29 12.23 -21.61
CA PHE A 346 3.13 11.82 -20.47
C PHE A 346 2.31 11.52 -19.21
N PHE A 347 1.23 12.27 -18.99
CA PHE A 347 0.21 12.00 -17.97
C PHE A 347 -1.16 11.78 -18.61
N SER A 348 -2.04 11.06 -17.92
CA SER A 348 -3.39 10.86 -18.42
C SER A 348 -4.16 12.18 -18.46
N GLU A 349 -5.07 12.33 -19.42
CA GLU A 349 -5.94 13.51 -19.50
C GLU A 349 -6.80 13.68 -18.24
N GLN A 350 -7.10 12.57 -17.54
CA GLN A 350 -7.82 12.58 -16.26
C GLN A 350 -6.98 13.22 -15.15
N ASP A 351 -5.69 12.88 -15.06
CA ASP A 351 -4.78 13.46 -14.05
C ASP A 351 -4.58 14.97 -14.31
N ILE A 352 -4.39 15.34 -15.58
CA ILE A 352 -4.26 16.75 -15.99
C ILE A 352 -5.54 17.52 -15.66
N HIS A 353 -6.71 16.97 -16.02
CA HIS A 353 -8.00 17.57 -15.70
C HIS A 353 -8.16 17.77 -14.19
N LYS A 354 -7.89 16.74 -13.38
CA LYS A 354 -8.02 16.83 -11.91
C LYS A 354 -7.20 17.98 -11.33
N ILE A 355 -5.97 18.18 -11.79
CA ILE A 355 -5.10 19.27 -11.32
C ILE A 355 -5.64 20.63 -11.75
N ARG A 356 -6.09 20.79 -13.02
CA ARG A 356 -6.68 22.06 -13.49
C ARG A 356 -7.98 22.38 -12.76
N HIS A 357 -8.85 21.37 -12.58
CA HIS A 357 -10.13 21.50 -11.89
C HIS A 357 -9.95 21.94 -10.43
N GLN A 358 -8.95 21.41 -9.72
CA GLN A 358 -8.69 21.74 -8.33
C GLN A 358 -8.42 23.25 -8.10
N LYS A 359 -7.90 23.97 -9.11
CA LYS A 359 -7.66 25.42 -9.03
C LYS A 359 -8.93 26.26 -9.16
N ILE A 360 -9.99 25.70 -9.75
CA ILE A 360 -11.25 26.43 -10.04
C ILE A 360 -12.42 25.99 -9.15
N VAL A 361 -12.30 24.86 -8.44
CA VAL A 361 -13.43 24.21 -7.74
C VAL A 361 -14.13 25.11 -6.71
N ASP A 362 -13.40 25.92 -5.95
CA ASP A 362 -14.01 26.81 -4.95
C ASP A 362 -14.89 27.89 -5.59
N ARG A 363 -14.47 28.42 -6.74
CA ARG A 363 -15.25 29.38 -7.54
C ARG A 363 -16.47 28.70 -8.16
N LEU A 364 -16.32 27.47 -8.61
CA LEU A 364 -17.40 26.67 -9.18
C LEU A 364 -18.51 26.40 -8.14
N VAL A 365 -18.13 26.01 -6.92
CA VAL A 365 -19.07 25.84 -5.79
C VAL A 365 -19.82 27.14 -5.49
N GLN A 366 -19.12 28.27 -5.43
CA GLN A 366 -19.76 29.58 -5.25
C GLN A 366 -20.71 29.93 -6.39
N GLY A 367 -20.36 29.59 -7.64
CA GLY A 367 -21.21 29.76 -8.82
C GLY A 367 -22.56 29.02 -8.68
N TRP A 368 -22.54 27.79 -8.20
CA TRP A 368 -23.77 27.02 -7.93
C TRP A 368 -24.62 27.63 -6.82
N GLU A 369 -24.02 28.16 -5.75
CA GLU A 369 -24.74 28.87 -4.70
C GLU A 369 -25.39 30.17 -5.21
N LEU A 370 -24.72 30.89 -6.10
CA LEU A 370 -25.27 32.09 -6.74
C LEU A 370 -26.43 31.78 -7.68
N ILE A 371 -26.41 30.65 -8.40
CA ILE A 371 -27.56 30.17 -9.18
C ILE A 371 -28.79 29.98 -8.29
N LYS A 372 -28.64 29.37 -7.10
CA LYS A 372 -29.77 29.19 -6.15
C LYS A 372 -30.36 30.52 -5.70
N LYS A 373 -29.50 31.53 -5.51
CA LYS A 373 -29.91 32.91 -5.16
C LYS A 373 -30.43 33.71 -6.35
N LYS A 374 -30.40 33.15 -7.57
CA LYS A 374 -30.75 33.82 -8.83
C LYS A 374 -29.89 35.06 -9.13
N GLU A 375 -28.66 35.12 -8.60
CA GLU A 375 -27.72 36.21 -8.79
C GLU A 375 -26.91 36.02 -10.08
N TYR A 376 -27.60 35.97 -11.22
CA TYR A 376 -27.03 35.53 -12.50
C TYR A 376 -25.83 36.35 -12.99
N SER A 377 -25.81 37.67 -12.78
CA SER A 377 -24.65 38.50 -13.18
C SER A 377 -23.36 38.10 -12.45
N LYS A 378 -23.46 37.73 -11.16
CA LYS A 378 -22.29 37.24 -10.41
C LYS A 378 -21.84 35.86 -10.85
N VAL A 379 -22.76 35.02 -11.33
CA VAL A 379 -22.41 33.72 -11.94
C VAL A 379 -21.59 33.96 -13.22
N GLU A 380 -21.96 34.95 -14.04
CA GLU A 380 -21.22 35.30 -15.27
C GLU A 380 -19.81 35.81 -14.95
N GLU A 381 -19.65 36.64 -13.92
CA GLU A 381 -18.33 37.07 -13.42
C GLU A 381 -17.50 35.87 -12.96
N MET A 382 -18.11 34.95 -12.22
CA MET A 382 -17.44 33.75 -11.71
C MET A 382 -16.99 32.83 -12.86
N LEU A 383 -17.87 32.55 -13.81
CA LEU A 383 -17.58 31.75 -14.99
C LEU A 383 -16.49 32.39 -15.85
N SER A 384 -16.50 33.72 -15.99
CA SER A 384 -15.44 34.44 -16.72
C SER A 384 -14.07 34.24 -16.06
N SER A 385 -14.02 34.28 -14.73
CA SER A 385 -12.79 33.98 -13.99
C SER A 385 -12.35 32.52 -14.17
N ILE A 386 -13.28 31.55 -14.09
CA ILE A 386 -12.98 30.13 -14.28
C ILE A 386 -12.45 29.88 -15.70
N PHE A 387 -13.14 30.35 -16.73
CA PHE A 387 -12.77 30.11 -18.13
C PHE A 387 -11.51 30.84 -18.56
N SER A 388 -11.10 31.91 -17.87
CA SER A 388 -9.78 32.52 -18.08
C SER A 388 -8.62 31.60 -17.68
N GLU A 389 -8.88 30.62 -16.82
CA GLU A 389 -7.88 29.69 -16.30
C GLU A 389 -8.03 28.27 -16.83
N TYR A 390 -9.27 27.78 -16.94
CA TYR A 390 -9.57 26.45 -17.48
C TYR A 390 -10.87 26.45 -18.31
N PRO A 391 -10.81 26.84 -19.59
CA PRO A 391 -11.99 26.96 -20.45
C PRO A 391 -12.66 25.62 -20.81
N GLU A 392 -11.91 24.50 -20.73
CA GLU A 392 -12.40 23.16 -21.07
C GLU A 392 -13.02 22.39 -19.88
N ASP A 393 -13.10 22.99 -18.68
CA ASP A 393 -13.72 22.34 -17.51
C ASP A 393 -15.20 22.05 -17.77
N ALA A 394 -15.58 20.77 -17.84
CA ALA A 394 -16.92 20.40 -18.28
C ALA A 394 -17.97 20.65 -17.20
N GLU A 395 -17.59 20.72 -15.93
CA GLU A 395 -18.50 21.11 -14.84
C GLU A 395 -18.81 22.62 -14.84
N ALA A 396 -17.81 23.47 -15.09
CA ALA A 396 -18.01 24.90 -15.31
C ALA A 396 -18.82 25.17 -16.59
N LEU A 397 -18.54 24.44 -17.66
CA LEU A 397 -19.32 24.47 -18.89
C LEU A 397 -20.77 23.99 -18.67
N PHE A 398 -21.01 23.04 -17.76
CA PHE A 398 -22.36 22.64 -17.35
C PHE A 398 -23.07 23.75 -16.58
N LEU A 399 -22.39 24.43 -15.64
CA LEU A 399 -22.91 25.61 -14.95
C LEU A 399 -23.31 26.72 -15.93
N ASP A 400 -22.46 27.00 -16.93
CA ASP A 400 -22.73 27.97 -17.99
C ASP A 400 -23.96 27.63 -18.84
N ALA A 401 -24.11 26.36 -19.25
CA ALA A 401 -25.30 25.91 -19.97
C ALA A 401 -26.57 26.00 -19.11
N ARG A 402 -26.47 25.66 -17.82
CA ARG A 402 -27.59 25.78 -16.87
C ARG A 402 -27.99 27.23 -16.64
N LEU A 403 -27.02 28.14 -16.54
CA LEU A 403 -27.26 29.58 -16.44
C LEU A 403 -28.02 30.11 -17.66
N HIS A 404 -27.59 29.74 -18.88
CA HIS A 404 -28.25 30.15 -20.12
C HIS A 404 -29.71 29.68 -20.19
N TRP A 405 -29.97 28.44 -19.78
CA TRP A 405 -31.34 27.93 -19.64
C TRP A 405 -32.14 28.83 -18.70
N LEU A 406 -31.65 29.04 -17.47
CA LEU A 406 -32.39 29.76 -16.44
C LEU A 406 -32.63 31.24 -16.77
N LYS A 407 -31.66 31.90 -17.43
CA LYS A 407 -31.80 33.30 -17.88
C LYS A 407 -32.80 33.45 -19.02
N SER A 408 -32.80 32.52 -19.97
CA SER A 408 -33.69 32.57 -21.13
C SER A 408 -35.08 32.00 -20.85
N GLY A 409 -35.22 31.18 -19.79
CA GLY A 409 -36.42 30.37 -19.56
C GLY A 409 -36.65 29.32 -20.66
N SER A 410 -35.65 29.03 -21.49
CA SER A 410 -35.77 28.18 -22.68
C SER A 410 -34.89 26.93 -22.56
N PRO A 411 -35.51 25.74 -22.44
CA PRO A 411 -34.78 24.47 -22.50
C PRO A 411 -33.97 24.31 -23.79
N LYS A 412 -34.48 24.84 -24.92
CA LYS A 412 -33.79 24.78 -26.22
C LYS A 412 -32.49 25.58 -26.24
N GLU A 413 -32.47 26.77 -25.62
CA GLU A 413 -31.24 27.57 -25.54
C GLU A 413 -30.22 26.93 -24.58
N GLY A 414 -30.69 26.37 -23.46
CA GLY A 414 -29.84 25.58 -22.56
C GLY A 414 -29.20 24.37 -23.26
N MET A 415 -30.00 23.63 -24.02
CA MET A 415 -29.55 22.49 -24.83
C MET A 415 -28.50 22.89 -25.86
N LYS A 416 -28.78 23.92 -26.67
CA LYS A 416 -27.86 24.44 -27.68
C LYS A 416 -26.53 24.86 -27.06
N ARG A 417 -26.59 25.48 -25.87
CA ARG A 417 -25.38 25.86 -25.13
C ARG A 417 -24.61 24.63 -24.65
N ALA A 418 -25.29 23.63 -24.07
CA ALA A 418 -24.66 22.39 -23.62
C ALA A 418 -24.04 21.59 -24.77
N GLU A 419 -24.67 21.52 -25.94
CA GLU A 419 -24.12 20.88 -27.15
C GLU A 419 -22.82 21.54 -27.60
N LYS A 420 -22.80 22.89 -27.65
CA LYS A 420 -21.58 23.64 -27.96
C LYS A 420 -20.49 23.38 -26.91
N ASN A 421 -20.86 23.40 -25.65
CA ASN A 421 -19.95 23.23 -24.53
C ASN A 421 -19.34 21.81 -24.51
N LEU A 422 -20.08 20.79 -24.91
CA LEU A 422 -19.59 19.42 -25.01
C LEU A 422 -18.43 19.27 -26.03
N LEU A 423 -18.39 20.12 -27.08
CA LEU A 423 -17.29 20.14 -28.06
C LEU A 423 -16.00 20.73 -27.49
N LEU A 424 -16.10 21.53 -26.43
CA LEU A 424 -14.98 22.18 -25.75
C LEU A 424 -14.49 21.37 -24.54
N ALA A 425 -15.39 20.62 -23.92
CA ALA A 425 -15.15 19.88 -22.69
C ALA A 425 -13.93 18.94 -22.79
N ALA A 426 -13.05 19.03 -21.80
CA ALA A 426 -11.87 18.19 -21.70
C ALA A 426 -12.26 16.70 -21.70
N SER A 427 -11.61 15.90 -22.53
CA SER A 427 -11.91 14.48 -22.69
C SER A 427 -11.73 13.67 -21.40
N GLY A 428 -10.78 14.07 -20.55
CA GLY A 428 -10.55 13.51 -19.20
C GLY A 428 -11.65 13.83 -18.18
N ASP A 429 -12.52 14.82 -18.41
CA ASP A 429 -13.61 15.21 -17.51
C ASP A 429 -14.87 14.38 -17.76
N SER A 430 -14.88 13.13 -17.34
CA SER A 430 -16.03 12.24 -17.56
C SER A 430 -17.28 12.70 -16.78
N ALA A 431 -17.09 13.20 -15.56
CA ALA A 431 -18.18 13.61 -14.67
C ALA A 431 -18.86 14.91 -15.11
N GLY A 432 -18.11 15.93 -15.53
CA GLY A 432 -18.69 17.15 -16.08
C GLY A 432 -19.36 16.90 -17.43
N ARG A 433 -18.77 16.06 -18.30
CA ARG A 433 -19.38 15.66 -19.58
C ARG A 433 -20.67 14.86 -19.40
N SER A 434 -20.75 13.98 -18.41
CA SER A 434 -22.00 13.27 -18.10
C SER A 434 -23.10 14.24 -17.66
N ARG A 435 -22.77 15.29 -16.90
CA ARG A 435 -23.72 16.35 -16.51
C ARG A 435 -24.20 17.18 -17.71
N LEU A 436 -23.33 17.49 -18.67
CA LEU A 436 -23.73 18.14 -19.93
C LEU A 436 -24.71 17.28 -20.73
N TYR A 437 -24.42 15.99 -20.91
CA TYR A 437 -25.35 15.07 -21.56
C TYR A 437 -26.69 14.97 -20.82
N ASN A 438 -26.65 14.91 -19.49
CA ASN A 438 -27.85 14.90 -18.68
C ASN A 438 -28.69 16.18 -18.87
N LEU A 439 -28.07 17.35 -18.94
CA LEU A 439 -28.77 18.60 -19.23
C LEU A 439 -29.47 18.57 -20.58
N ILE A 440 -28.81 18.05 -21.62
CA ILE A 440 -29.42 17.86 -22.95
C ILE A 440 -30.63 16.93 -22.85
N GLY A 441 -30.50 15.79 -22.14
CA GLY A 441 -31.61 14.87 -21.88
C GLY A 441 -32.80 15.55 -21.19
N CYS A 442 -32.55 16.34 -20.14
CA CYS A 442 -33.60 17.09 -19.45
C CYS A 442 -34.28 18.13 -20.38
N ALA A 443 -33.52 18.80 -21.25
CA ALA A 443 -34.09 19.76 -22.19
C ALA A 443 -34.99 19.09 -23.24
N LEU A 444 -34.60 17.90 -23.69
CA LEU A 444 -35.39 17.07 -24.60
C LEU A 444 -36.68 16.59 -23.94
N ASP A 445 -36.62 16.16 -22.68
CA ASP A 445 -37.79 15.81 -21.88
C ASP A 445 -38.76 16.99 -21.74
N GLU A 446 -38.29 18.17 -21.32
CA GLU A 446 -39.13 19.36 -21.19
C GLU A 446 -39.69 19.86 -22.53
N THR A 447 -39.07 19.50 -23.66
CA THR A 447 -39.58 19.83 -25.00
C THR A 447 -40.41 18.70 -25.62
N GLY A 448 -40.68 17.63 -24.88
CA GLY A 448 -41.53 16.50 -25.30
C GLY A 448 -40.84 15.49 -26.22
N LYS A 449 -39.53 15.60 -26.44
CA LYS A 449 -38.72 14.68 -27.26
C LYS A 449 -38.21 13.51 -26.43
N LEU A 450 -39.14 12.73 -25.89
CA LEU A 450 -38.88 11.70 -24.89
C LEU A 450 -37.89 10.63 -25.37
N GLU A 451 -38.07 10.06 -26.56
CA GLU A 451 -37.17 9.01 -27.08
C GLU A 451 -35.75 9.51 -27.31
N GLU A 452 -35.58 10.75 -27.79
CA GLU A 452 -34.27 11.38 -27.96
C GLU A 452 -33.57 11.56 -26.60
N SER A 453 -34.31 11.96 -25.55
CA SER A 453 -33.75 12.18 -24.22
C SER A 453 -33.07 10.95 -23.62
N ILE A 454 -33.62 9.74 -23.88
CA ILE A 454 -33.05 8.47 -23.41
C ILE A 454 -31.63 8.28 -23.91
N GLN A 455 -31.36 8.61 -25.18
CA GLN A 455 -30.02 8.44 -25.76
C GLN A 455 -28.97 9.29 -25.04
N PHE A 456 -29.35 10.50 -24.62
CA PHE A 456 -28.46 11.41 -23.91
C PHE A 456 -28.25 11.00 -22.45
N PHE A 457 -29.30 10.55 -21.75
CA PHE A 457 -29.12 9.97 -20.42
C PHE A 457 -28.26 8.70 -20.44
N GLN A 458 -28.39 7.85 -21.48
CA GLN A 458 -27.52 6.69 -21.67
C GLN A 458 -26.06 7.07 -21.93
N LYS A 459 -25.80 8.16 -22.68
CA LYS A 459 -24.44 8.70 -22.84
C LYS A 459 -23.87 9.19 -21.50
N ALA A 460 -24.69 9.85 -20.67
CA ALA A 460 -24.30 10.27 -19.33
C ALA A 460 -23.97 9.05 -18.42
N GLU A 461 -24.85 8.05 -18.40
CA GLU A 461 -24.67 6.79 -17.67
C GLU A 461 -23.42 6.04 -18.10
N LYS A 462 -23.08 6.05 -19.40
CA LYS A 462 -21.86 5.40 -19.90
C LYS A 462 -20.58 6.08 -19.39
N LEU A 463 -20.60 7.40 -19.20
CA LEU A 463 -19.43 8.15 -18.72
C LEU A 463 -19.25 8.04 -17.20
N SER A 464 -20.35 8.01 -16.43
CA SER A 464 -20.32 7.92 -14.96
C SER A 464 -21.35 6.88 -14.51
N PRO A 465 -21.02 5.57 -14.58
CA PRO A 465 -21.96 4.47 -14.32
C PRO A 465 -22.42 4.35 -12.86
N GLU A 466 -21.71 4.98 -11.93
CA GLU A 466 -22.01 5.04 -10.50
C GLU A 466 -23.10 6.07 -10.16
N GLU A 467 -23.38 7.01 -11.05
CA GLU A 467 -24.31 8.11 -10.81
C GLU A 467 -25.76 7.64 -10.91
N SER A 468 -26.45 7.62 -9.76
CA SER A 468 -27.82 7.09 -9.66
C SER A 468 -28.88 7.92 -10.37
N ILE A 469 -28.58 9.19 -10.68
CA ILE A 469 -29.53 10.13 -11.30
C ILE A 469 -29.80 9.80 -12.77
N TYR A 470 -28.81 9.29 -13.52
CA TYR A 470 -29.00 8.97 -14.94
C TYR A 470 -29.97 7.81 -15.17
N PRO A 471 -29.84 6.65 -14.50
CA PRO A 471 -30.85 5.60 -14.60
C PRO A 471 -32.21 6.04 -14.02
N ALA A 472 -32.25 6.96 -13.05
CA ALA A 472 -33.52 7.52 -12.57
C ALA A 472 -34.24 8.32 -13.66
N ASN A 473 -33.53 9.19 -14.37
CA ASN A 473 -34.07 9.96 -15.48
C ASN A 473 -34.53 9.03 -16.61
N ILE A 474 -33.75 8.01 -16.98
CA ILE A 474 -34.16 7.01 -17.98
C ILE A 474 -35.45 6.29 -17.55
N ALA A 475 -35.59 5.93 -16.27
CA ALA A 475 -36.79 5.29 -15.75
C ALA A 475 -38.02 6.19 -15.89
N GLU A 476 -37.89 7.47 -15.54
CA GLU A 476 -38.96 8.47 -15.66
C GLU A 476 -39.40 8.64 -17.12
N ILE A 477 -38.46 8.69 -18.08
CA ILE A 477 -38.83 8.81 -19.48
C ILE A 477 -39.56 7.55 -19.99
N PHE A 478 -39.09 6.36 -19.66
CA PHE A 478 -39.82 5.13 -20.02
C PHE A 478 -41.21 5.07 -19.39
N TRP A 479 -41.38 5.62 -18.18
CA TRP A 479 -42.67 5.75 -17.53
C TRP A 479 -43.60 6.71 -18.29
N LYS A 480 -43.12 7.89 -18.68
CA LYS A 480 -43.85 8.85 -19.53
C LYS A 480 -44.26 8.25 -20.88
N LEU A 481 -43.44 7.35 -21.43
CA LEU A 481 -43.71 6.60 -22.66
C LEU A 481 -44.65 5.39 -22.48
N GLY A 482 -45.10 5.09 -21.25
CA GLY A 482 -45.94 3.92 -20.96
C GLY A 482 -45.20 2.57 -20.99
N ASN A 483 -43.87 2.57 -21.17
CA ASN A 483 -43.05 1.35 -21.15
C ASN A 483 -42.71 0.95 -19.70
N SER A 484 -43.71 0.38 -19.03
CA SER A 484 -43.63 -0.02 -17.61
C SER A 484 -42.49 -1.00 -17.33
N SER A 485 -42.19 -1.92 -18.26
CA SER A 485 -41.12 -2.92 -18.09
C SER A 485 -39.73 -2.29 -18.04
N SER A 486 -39.42 -1.39 -18.99
CA SER A 486 -38.14 -0.66 -18.99
C SER A 486 -38.04 0.31 -17.82
N ALA A 487 -39.14 1.01 -17.50
CA ALA A 487 -39.20 1.91 -16.35
C ALA A 487 -38.85 1.18 -15.04
N ALA A 488 -39.46 0.01 -14.78
CA ALA A 488 -39.17 -0.81 -13.61
C ALA A 488 -37.69 -1.22 -13.53
N ARG A 489 -37.12 -1.67 -14.66
CA ARG A 489 -35.73 -2.11 -14.73
C ARG A 489 -34.76 -1.00 -14.35
N TYR A 490 -34.94 0.19 -14.94
CA TYR A 490 -34.07 1.34 -14.67
C TYR A 490 -34.31 1.94 -13.28
N ALA A 491 -35.55 1.95 -12.78
CA ALA A 491 -35.85 2.35 -11.40
C ALA A 491 -35.14 1.44 -10.37
N LYS A 492 -35.16 0.12 -10.60
CA LYS A 492 -34.42 -0.84 -9.77
C LYS A 492 -32.91 -0.57 -9.80
N LYS A 493 -32.35 -0.28 -10.99
CA LYS A 493 -30.93 0.08 -11.12
C LYS A 493 -30.60 1.37 -10.35
N ALA A 494 -31.37 2.44 -10.55
CA ALA A 494 -31.19 3.71 -9.84
C ALA A 494 -31.24 3.51 -8.31
N LYS A 495 -32.19 2.70 -7.81
CA LYS A 495 -32.31 2.37 -6.39
C LYS A 495 -31.11 1.57 -5.87
N SER A 496 -30.58 0.63 -6.66
CA SER A 496 -29.36 -0.10 -6.28
C SER A 496 -28.12 0.79 -6.19
N LEU A 497 -28.12 1.92 -6.91
CA LEU A 497 -27.09 2.97 -6.82
C LEU A 497 -27.42 4.04 -5.76
N GLY A 498 -28.47 3.86 -4.96
CA GLY A 498 -28.81 4.73 -3.83
C GLY A 498 -29.78 5.87 -4.14
N ASN A 499 -30.42 5.91 -5.32
CA ASN A 499 -31.43 6.93 -5.62
C ASN A 499 -32.66 6.80 -4.71
N LYS A 500 -33.18 7.95 -4.22
CA LYS A 500 -34.32 8.03 -3.30
C LYS A 500 -35.44 8.97 -3.81
N SER A 501 -35.48 9.27 -5.11
CA SER A 501 -36.49 10.16 -5.66
C SER A 501 -37.89 9.53 -5.59
N GLU A 502 -38.91 10.36 -5.37
CA GLU A 502 -40.30 9.92 -5.29
C GLU A 502 -40.76 9.25 -6.58
N ILE A 503 -40.31 9.75 -7.74
CA ILE A 503 -40.63 9.16 -9.05
C ILE A 503 -40.07 7.74 -9.20
N VAL A 504 -38.83 7.50 -8.76
CA VAL A 504 -38.23 6.15 -8.79
C VAL A 504 -38.99 5.21 -7.87
N GLU A 505 -39.38 5.67 -6.67
CA GLU A 505 -40.18 4.86 -5.75
C GLU A 505 -41.58 4.57 -6.33
N THR A 506 -42.22 5.57 -6.93
CA THR A 506 -43.54 5.43 -7.57
C THR A 506 -43.50 4.39 -8.69
N ILE A 507 -42.53 4.49 -9.61
CA ILE A 507 -42.34 3.54 -10.70
C ILE A 507 -42.07 2.14 -10.14
N PHE A 508 -41.20 2.03 -9.13
CA PHE A 508 -40.84 0.76 -8.53
C PHE A 508 -42.03 0.07 -7.85
N GLN A 509 -42.87 0.81 -7.13
CA GLN A 509 -44.06 0.26 -6.47
C GLN A 509 -45.15 -0.12 -7.47
N ALA A 510 -45.47 0.77 -8.42
CA ALA A 510 -46.52 0.53 -9.41
C ALA A 510 -46.26 -0.73 -10.25
N THR A 511 -45.00 -1.01 -10.56
CA THR A 511 -44.58 -2.17 -11.37
C THR A 511 -44.42 -3.47 -10.58
N ARG A 512 -44.37 -3.38 -9.25
CA ARG A 512 -44.40 -4.54 -8.33
C ARG A 512 -45.82 -5.06 -8.14
N SER A 513 -46.81 -4.17 -8.15
CA SER A 513 -48.24 -4.52 -8.10
C SER A 513 -48.80 -5.11 -9.39
N SER A 514 -48.17 -4.86 -10.55
CA SER A 514 -48.58 -5.41 -11.85
C SER A 514 -48.01 -6.79 -12.16
N SER A 515 -47.04 -7.27 -11.38
CA SER A 515 -46.44 -8.62 -11.50
C SER A 515 -47.03 -9.65 -10.53
N GLN A 516 -47.98 -9.23 -9.67
CA GLN A 516 -48.72 -10.07 -8.72
C GLN A 516 -50.19 -10.33 -9.13
N LYS A 517 -50.60 -9.85 -10.31
CA LYS A 517 -51.87 -10.18 -10.96
C LYS A 517 -51.57 -10.87 -12.28
#